data_AF-A0A838W422-F1
#
_entry.id   AF-A0A838W422-F1
#
_cell.length_a   1.000
_cell.length_b   1.000
_cell.length_c   1.000
_cell.angle_alpha   90.00
_cell.angle_beta   90.00
_cell.angle_gamma   90.00
#
_symmetry.space_group_name_H-M   'P 1'
#
loop_
_entity.id
_entity.type
_entity.pdbx_description
1 polymer ?
#
loop_
_entity_poly.entity_id
_entity_poly.type
_entity_poly.pdbx_seq_one_letter_code
_entity_poly.pdbx_strand_id
1 'polypeptide(L)'
;MQKKKPAAPRLNIYLPDPSVRRRIKAAATEQDISASEYCVRAILAHLEQEQQTVSPEQERAQRLRSAVEQARRFREATFQDQVFSVSSAELIREVRENEEVR
;
A
#
# COMPACT_ATOMS: atom_id res chain seq x y z
N MET A 1 -5.02 -36.53 -32.19
CA MET A 1 -5.68 -35.20 -32.20
C MET A 1 -5.03 -34.32 -31.13
N GLN A 2 -4.22 -33.33 -31.51
CA GLN A 2 -3.65 -32.39 -30.54
C GLN A 2 -4.76 -31.44 -30.07
N LYS A 3 -5.06 -31.43 -28.76
CA LYS A 3 -6.02 -30.51 -28.15
C LYS A 3 -5.46 -29.09 -28.27
N LYS A 4 -6.14 -28.21 -29.01
CA LYS A 4 -5.79 -26.77 -29.09
C LYS A 4 -5.85 -26.18 -27.68
N LYS A 5 -4.76 -25.56 -27.22
CA LYS A 5 -4.76 -24.79 -25.98
C LYS A 5 -5.84 -23.70 -26.08
N PRO A 6 -6.64 -23.47 -25.02
CA PRO A 6 -7.62 -22.39 -25.02
C PRO A 6 -6.90 -21.06 -25.26
N ALA A 7 -7.43 -20.26 -26.20
CA ALA A 7 -6.86 -18.96 -26.51
C ALA A 7 -6.95 -18.05 -25.27
N ALA A 8 -5.86 -17.36 -24.96
CA ALA A 8 -5.87 -16.37 -23.88
C ALA A 8 -6.91 -15.27 -24.15
N PRO A 9 -7.55 -14.71 -23.11
CA PRO A 9 -8.49 -13.61 -23.27
C PRO A 9 -7.79 -12.41 -23.94
N ARG A 10 -8.48 -11.79 -24.89
CA ARG A 10 -7.96 -10.65 -25.67
C ARG A 10 -8.55 -9.34 -25.17
N LEU A 11 -7.69 -8.35 -24.97
CA LEU A 11 -8.06 -6.98 -24.67
C LEU A 11 -7.65 -6.08 -25.83
N ASN A 12 -8.60 -5.30 -26.38
CA ASN A 12 -8.31 -4.29 -27.40
C ASN A 12 -8.14 -2.94 -26.72
N ILE A 13 -7.02 -2.27 -26.97
CA ILE A 13 -6.69 -0.97 -26.36
C ILE A 13 -6.65 0.09 -27.47
N TYR A 14 -7.46 1.13 -27.32
CA TYR A 14 -7.48 2.29 -28.21
C TYR A 14 -6.67 3.42 -27.57
N LEU A 15 -5.70 3.94 -28.31
CA LEU A 15 -4.83 5.01 -27.84
C LEU A 15 -5.34 6.36 -28.34
N PRO A 16 -5.40 7.39 -27.48
CA PRO A 16 -5.90 8.71 -27.86
C PRO A 16 -4.91 9.46 -28.77
N ASP A 17 -3.63 9.11 -28.74
CA ASP A 17 -2.58 9.78 -29.51
C ASP A 17 -1.71 8.75 -30.27
N PRO A 18 -1.57 8.88 -31.61
CA PRO A 18 -0.65 8.07 -32.41
C PRO A 18 0.82 8.09 -31.94
N SER A 19 1.27 9.16 -31.28
CA SER A 19 2.64 9.28 -30.76
C SER A 19 2.92 8.21 -29.69
N VAL A 20 1.94 7.90 -28.85
CA VAL A 20 2.02 6.87 -27.80
C VAL A 20 2.27 5.51 -28.42
N ARG A 21 1.58 5.19 -29.51
CA ARG A 21 1.80 3.94 -30.25
C ARG A 21 3.24 3.82 -30.76
N ARG A 22 3.82 4.91 -31.28
CA ARG A 22 5.20 4.92 -31.76
C ARG A 22 6.19 4.66 -30.63
N ARG A 23 5.98 5.30 -29.47
CA ARG A 23 6.80 5.10 -28.27
C ARG A 23 6.74 3.67 -27.75
N ILE A 24 5.55 3.08 -27.69
CA ILE A 24 5.36 1.67 -27.28
C ILE A 24 6.13 0.74 -28.22
N LYS A 25 6.03 0.95 -29.54
CA LYS A 25 6.75 0.14 -30.52
C LYS A 25 8.26 0.25 -30.37
N ALA A 26 8.78 1.47 -30.21
CA ALA A 26 10.21 1.69 -30.01
C ALA A 26 10.72 0.96 -28.76
N ALA A 27 10.02 1.12 -27.63
CA ALA A 27 10.39 0.46 -26.37
C ALA A 27 10.30 -1.08 -26.45
N ALA A 28 9.31 -1.62 -27.18
CA ALA A 28 9.20 -3.04 -27.43
C ALA A 28 10.38 -3.57 -28.27
N THR A 29 10.79 -2.82 -29.30
CA THR A 29 11.97 -3.14 -30.12
C THR A 29 13.27 -3.10 -29.31
N GLU A 30 13.45 -2.10 -28.44
CA GLU A 30 14.62 -1.99 -27.56
C GLU A 30 14.77 -3.21 -26.63
N GLN A 31 13.66 -3.86 -26.29
CA GLN A 31 13.61 -5.06 -25.44
C GLN A 31 13.51 -6.36 -26.23
N ASP A 32 13.56 -6.31 -27.57
CA ASP A 32 13.39 -7.46 -28.48
C ASP A 32 12.11 -8.29 -28.21
N ILE A 33 11.00 -7.60 -27.93
CA ILE A 33 9.69 -8.22 -27.68
C ILE A 33 8.58 -7.63 -28.55
N SER A 34 7.46 -8.33 -28.63
CA SER A 34 6.28 -7.82 -29.33
C SER A 34 5.64 -6.65 -28.58
N ALA A 35 4.98 -5.74 -29.30
CA ALA A 35 4.26 -4.62 -28.68
C ALA A 35 3.17 -5.11 -27.71
N SER A 36 2.49 -6.22 -28.03
CA SER A 36 1.49 -6.82 -27.15
C SER A 36 2.11 -7.32 -25.85
N GLU A 37 3.26 -7.98 -25.93
CA GLU A 37 3.97 -8.47 -24.75
C GLU A 37 4.49 -7.32 -23.88
N TYR A 38 5.06 -6.28 -24.51
CA TYR A 38 5.46 -5.06 -23.81
C TYR A 38 4.29 -4.45 -23.03
N CYS A 39 3.12 -4.29 -23.66
CA CYS A 39 1.93 -3.75 -23.01
C CYS A 39 1.47 -4.61 -21.83
N VAL A 40 1.46 -5.94 -21.98
CA VAL A 40 1.09 -6.86 -20.89
C VAL A 40 2.05 -6.71 -19.72
N ARG A 41 3.36 -6.68 -19.96
CA ARG A 41 4.36 -6.48 -18.90
C ARG A 41 4.19 -5.13 -18.19
N ALA A 42 3.94 -4.06 -18.95
CA ALA A 42 3.72 -2.74 -18.38
C ALA A 42 2.46 -2.69 -17.51
N ILE A 43 1.36 -3.33 -17.94
CA ILE A 43 0.12 -3.41 -17.16
C ILE A 43 0.33 -4.23 -15.88
N LEU A 44 0.99 -5.39 -15.98
CA LEU A 44 1.28 -6.22 -14.82
C LEU A 44 2.16 -5.50 -13.80
N ALA A 45 3.23 -4.84 -14.25
CA ALA A 45 4.10 -4.05 -13.38
C ALA A 45 3.33 -2.91 -12.69
N HIS A 46 2.42 -2.24 -13.40
CA HIS A 46 1.58 -1.21 -12.82
C HIS A 46 0.62 -1.76 -11.76
N LEU A 47 -0.04 -2.89 -12.04
CA LEU A 47 -0.94 -3.54 -11.09
C LEU A 47 -0.19 -4.06 -9.85
N GLU A 48 1.03 -4.55 -10.01
CA GLU A 48 1.90 -4.93 -8.89
C GLU A 48 2.29 -3.71 -8.05
N GLN A 49 2.59 -2.57 -8.69
CA GLN A 49 2.86 -1.32 -7.99
C GLN A 49 1.62 -0.82 -7.23
N GLU A 50 0.43 -0.88 -7.83
CA GLU A 50 -0.83 -0.52 -7.18
C GLU A 50 -1.12 -1.41 -5.96
N GLN A 51 -0.81 -2.71 -6.05
CA GLN A 51 -0.92 -3.64 -4.93
C GLN A 51 0.14 -3.40 -3.84
N GLN A 52 1.31 -2.86 -4.21
CA GLN A 52 2.38 -2.50 -3.27
C GLN A 52 2.18 -1.14 -2.61
N THR A 53 1.40 -0.23 -3.22
CA THR A 53 0.86 0.91 -2.50
C THR A 53 -0.13 0.42 -1.46
N VAL A 54 0.38 0.20 -0.25
CA VAL A 54 -0.41 -0.03 0.95
C VAL A 54 -1.48 1.07 0.97
N SER A 55 -2.75 0.68 0.87
CA SER A 55 -3.85 1.63 0.95
C SER A 55 -3.66 2.50 2.20
N PRO A 56 -3.94 3.81 2.17
CA PRO A 56 -3.86 4.67 3.34
C PRO A 56 -4.57 4.08 4.57
N GLU A 57 -5.63 3.29 4.35
CA GLU A 57 -6.34 2.57 5.40
C GLU A 57 -5.55 1.39 5.96
N GLN A 58 -4.86 0.62 5.11
CA GLN A 58 -3.98 -0.46 5.52
C GLN A 58 -2.75 0.06 6.26
N GLU A 59 -2.18 1.18 5.82
CA GLU A 59 -1.05 1.82 6.48
C GLU A 59 -1.47 2.34 7.86
N ARG A 60 -2.64 2.99 7.95
CA ARG A 60 -3.23 3.41 9.22
C ARG A 60 -3.50 2.22 10.14
N ALA A 61 -4.07 1.13 9.62
CA ALA A 61 -4.32 -0.08 10.39
C ALA A 61 -3.01 -0.70 10.92
N GLN A 62 -1.95 -0.71 10.11
CA GLN A 62 -0.64 -1.21 10.51
C GLN A 62 0.00 -0.32 11.59
N ARG A 63 -0.07 1.01 11.45
CA ARG A 63 0.40 1.96 12.49
C ARG A 63 -0.36 1.77 13.81
N LEU A 64 -1.67 1.61 13.77
CA LEU A 64 -2.49 1.36 14.95
C LEU A 64 -2.12 0.04 15.65
N ARG A 65 -1.96 -1.05 14.88
CA ARG A 65 -1.52 -2.35 15.43
C ARG A 65 -0.15 -2.23 16.11
N SER A 66 0.81 -1.57 15.45
CA SER A 66 2.13 -1.33 16.03
C SER A 66 2.08 -0.50 17.31
N ALA A 67 1.24 0.54 17.36
CA ALA A 67 1.07 1.36 18.55
C ALA A 67 0.46 0.57 19.72
N VAL A 68 -0.53 -0.28 19.45
CA VAL A 68 -1.13 -1.16 20.46
C VAL A 68 -0.11 -2.15 21.01
N GLU A 69 0.68 -2.79 20.14
CA GLU A 69 1.73 -3.72 20.56
C GLU A 69 2.83 -3.03 21.37
N GLN A 70 3.23 -1.81 21.00
CA GLN A 70 4.19 -1.03 21.77
C GLN A 70 3.64 -0.68 23.15
N ALA A 71 2.39 -0.20 23.23
CA ALA A 71 1.74 0.12 24.50
C ALA A 71 1.62 -1.13 25.39
N ARG A 72 1.31 -2.29 24.80
CA ARG A 72 1.24 -3.57 25.51
C ARG A 72 2.60 -3.97 26.09
N ARG A 73 3.67 -3.95 25.27
CA ARG A 73 5.03 -4.27 25.74
C ARG A 73 5.50 -3.34 26.85
N PHE A 74 5.21 -2.05 26.72
CA PHE A 74 5.51 -1.07 27.77
C PHE A 74 4.76 -1.39 29.06
N ARG A 75 3.45 -1.71 28.98
CA ARG A 75 2.65 -2.10 30.14
C ARG A 75 3.21 -3.35 30.83
N GLU A 76 3.52 -4.38 30.07
CA GLU A 76 4.09 -5.63 30.59
C GLU A 76 5.44 -5.38 31.27
N ALA A 77 6.32 -4.57 30.65
CA ALA A 77 7.66 -4.29 31.17
C ALA A 77 7.68 -3.36 32.40
N THR A 78 6.85 -2.32 32.41
CA THR A 78 6.90 -1.26 33.43
C THR A 78 5.93 -1.51 34.58
N PHE A 79 4.75 -2.07 34.29
CA PHE A 79 3.66 -2.20 35.25
C PHE A 79 3.31 -3.65 35.56
N GLN A 80 4.10 -4.63 35.10
CA GLN A 80 3.83 -6.07 35.32
C GLN A 80 2.41 -6.45 34.89
N ASP A 81 1.97 -5.88 33.76
CA ASP A 81 0.63 -6.06 33.19
C ASP A 81 -0.53 -5.45 33.99
N GLN A 82 -0.26 -4.62 35.00
CA GLN A 82 -1.30 -3.84 35.69
C GLN A 82 -1.92 -2.80 34.76
N VAL A 83 -3.24 -2.64 34.87
CA VAL A 83 -4.03 -1.65 34.11
C VAL A 83 -4.60 -0.63 35.08
N PHE A 84 -4.36 0.65 34.80
CA PHE A 84 -4.87 1.76 35.59
C PHE A 84 -6.06 2.40 34.86
N SER A 85 -7.16 2.64 35.58
CA SER A 85 -8.23 3.49 35.07
C SER A 85 -7.87 4.95 35.33
N VAL A 86 -7.75 5.74 34.27
CA VAL A 86 -7.53 7.18 34.36
C VAL A 86 -8.76 7.93 33.88
N SER A 87 -9.19 8.93 34.66
CA SER A 87 -10.27 9.83 34.25
C SER A 87 -9.73 10.87 33.27
N SER A 88 -10.43 11.05 32.15
CA SER A 88 -10.09 12.08 31.17
C SER A 88 -10.10 13.49 31.80
N ALA A 89 -11.00 13.73 32.76
CA ALA A 89 -11.10 15.01 33.45
C ALA A 89 -9.91 15.29 34.36
N GLU A 90 -9.36 14.26 35.02
CA GLU A 90 -8.19 14.38 35.88
C GLU A 90 -6.93 14.66 35.06
N LEU A 91 -6.74 13.96 33.94
CA LEU A 91 -5.62 14.18 33.02
C LEU A 91 -5.62 15.60 32.43
N ILE A 92 -6.80 16.10 32.02
CA ILE A 92 -6.91 17.47 31.49
C ILE A 92 -6.56 18.51 32.56
N ARG A 93 -6.99 18.28 33.81
CA ARG A 93 -6.69 19.17 34.92
C ARG A 93 -5.19 19.18 35.24
N GLU A 94 -4.56 18.01 35.29
CA GLU A 94 -3.13 17.84 35.58
C GLU A 94 -2.22 18.46 34.50
N VAL A 95 -2.59 18.36 33.22
CA VAL A 95 -1.85 19.04 32.14
C VAL A 95 -1.94 20.56 32.28
N ARG A 96 -3.13 21.10 32.56
CA ARG A 96 -3.30 22.55 32.76
C ARG A 96 -2.53 23.08 33.95
N GLU A 97 -2.58 22.37 35.08
CA GLU A 97 -1.82 22.72 36.29
C GLU A 97 -0.30 22.66 36.04
N ASN A 98 0.20 21.72 35.24
CA ASN A 98 1.63 21.63 34.91
C ASN A 98 2.10 22.65 33.86
N GLU A 99 1.21 23.14 32.97
CA GLU A 99 1.51 24.22 32.03
C GLU A 99 1.52 25.60 32.67
N GLU A 100 0.70 25.81 33.71
CA GLU A 100 0.66 27.08 34.47
C GLU A 100 1.86 27.27 35.43
N VAL A 101 2.60 26.19 35.74
CA VAL A 101 3.75 26.20 36.66
C VAL A 101 5.09 26.36 35.93
N ARG A 102 5.10 26.46 34.59
CA ARG A 102 6.30 26.60 33.75
C ARG A 102 6.53 28.03 33.27
#